data_AF-A0A725LEY8-F1
#
_entry.id   AF-A0A725LEY8-F1
#
_cell.length_a   1.000
_cell.length_b   1.000
_cell.length_c   1.000
_cell.angle_alpha   90.00
_cell.angle_beta   90.00
_cell.angle_gamma   90.00
#
_symmetry.space_group_name_H-M   'P 1'
#
loop_
_entity.id
_entity.type
_entity.pdbx_description
1 polymer ?
#
loop_
_entity_poly.entity_id
_entity_poly.type
_entity_poly.pdbx_seq_one_letter_code
_entity_poly.pdbx_strand_id
1 'polypeptide(L)' 'MQNLDEPIKGIGIPEVARACGVSERAVYKWLKNGFLPKTEFFGKTRYASKIEEISGGKFQAVDLLEISKKNLLSA' A
#
# COMPACT_ATOMS: atom_id res chain seq x y z
N MET A 1 -12.20 1.53 6.28
CA MET A 1 -11.00 0.68 6.17
C MET A 1 -10.08 1.00 7.34
N GLN A 2 -9.71 0.03 8.19
CA GLN A 2 -8.93 0.31 9.41
C GLN A 2 -7.43 0.02 9.22
N ASN A 3 -7.05 -0.89 8.33
CA ASN A 3 -5.69 -1.37 8.16
C ASN A 3 -5.32 -1.54 6.68
N LEU A 4 -4.01 -1.42 6.40
CA LEU A 4 -3.44 -1.60 5.07
C LEU A 4 -3.53 -3.05 4.56
N ASP A 5 -3.72 -4.01 5.47
CA ASP A 5 -3.92 -5.43 5.19
C ASP A 5 -5.09 -5.71 4.26
N GLU A 6 -6.23 -5.05 4.47
CA GLU A 6 -7.46 -5.36 3.74
C GLU A 6 -7.33 -5.12 2.22
N PRO A 7 -6.82 -3.96 1.75
CA PRO A 7 -6.50 -3.74 0.34
C PRO A 7 -5.51 -4.73 -0.25
N ILE A 8 -4.38 -4.90 0.43
CA ILE A 8 -3.25 -5.66 -0.12
C ILE A 8 -3.57 -7.14 -0.16
N LYS A 9 -4.23 -7.69 0.88
CA LYS A 9 -4.68 -9.09 0.89
C LYS A 9 -5.90 -9.31 -0.01
N GLY A 10 -6.77 -8.31 -0.17
CA GLY A 10 -7.92 -8.37 -1.06
C GLY A 10 -7.55 -8.45 -2.53
N ILE A 11 -6.43 -7.85 -2.93
CA ILE A 11 -5.86 -7.97 -4.28
C ILE A 11 -4.94 -9.20 -4.38
N GLY A 12 -4.10 -9.40 -3.36
CA GLY A 12 -3.08 -10.44 -3.31
C GLY A 12 -1.67 -9.87 -3.30
N ILE A 13 -0.83 -10.36 -2.38
CA ILE A 13 0.55 -9.89 -2.19
C ILE A 13 1.41 -10.04 -3.46
N PRO A 14 1.38 -11.18 -4.20
CA PRO A 14 2.16 -11.32 -5.43
C PRO A 14 1.73 -10.34 -6.53
N GLU A 15 0.42 -10.08 -6.65
CA GLU A 15 -0.15 -9.13 -7.61
C GLU A 15 0.34 -7.69 -7.33
N VAL A 16 0.24 -7.27 -6.06
CA VAL A 16 0.69 -5.95 -5.59
C VAL A 16 2.19 -5.79 -5.78
N ALA A 17 2.97 -6.82 -5.45
CA ALA A 17 4.43 -6.82 -5.64
C ALA A 17 4.80 -6.64 -7.11
N ARG A 18 4.17 -7.41 -8.01
CA ARG A 18 4.36 -7.34 -9.46
C ARG A 18 4.02 -5.96 -10.01
N ALA A 19 2.84 -5.43 -9.68
CA ALA A 19 2.39 -4.12 -10.13
C ALA A 19 3.31 -2.99 -9.63
N CYS A 20 3.72 -3.07 -8.36
CA CYS A 20 4.60 -2.09 -7.75
C CYS A 20 6.07 -2.21 -8.20
N GLY A 21 6.47 -3.32 -8.82
CA GLY A 21 7.86 -3.57 -9.21
C GLY A 21 8.78 -3.79 -8.00
N VAL A 22 8.25 -4.43 -6.96
CA VAL A 22 8.97 -4.72 -5.70
C VAL A 22 8.90 -6.21 -5.39
N SER A 23 9.72 -6.69 -4.45
CA SER A 23 9.60 -8.07 -3.98
C SER A 23 8.38 -8.24 -3.07
N GLU A 24 7.80 -9.45 -3.04
CA GLU A 24 6.73 -9.79 -2.08
C GLU A 24 7.16 -9.51 -0.63
N ARG A 25 8.44 -9.73 -0.31
CA ARG A 25 9.01 -9.42 1.01
C ARG A 25 8.95 -7.93 1.35
N ALA A 26 9.03 -7.03 0.37
CA ALA A 26 8.80 -5.61 0.58
C ALA A 26 7.34 -5.35 0.97
N VAL A 27 6.39 -5.97 0.27
CA VAL A 27 4.96 -5.86 0.57
C VAL A 27 4.64 -6.40 1.97
N TYR A 28 5.20 -7.56 2.34
CA TYR A 28 5.10 -8.08 3.71
C TYR A 28 5.64 -7.11 4.76
N LYS A 29 6.71 -6.36 4.46
CA LYS A 29 7.20 -5.31 5.37
C LYS A 29 6.21 -4.14 5.48
N TRP A 30 5.54 -3.75 4.40
CA TRP A 30 4.52 -2.70 4.45
C TRP A 30 3.36 -3.11 5.36
N LEU A 31 2.91 -4.37 5.22
CA LEU A 31 1.89 -4.96 6.08
C LEU A 31 2.33 -5.03 7.54
N LYS A 32 3.54 -5.54 7.79
CA LYS A 32 4.10 -5.62 9.15
C LYS A 32 4.20 -4.24 9.83
N ASN A 33 4.59 -3.23 9.07
CA ASN A 33 4.72 -1.87 9.57
C ASN A 33 3.38 -1.12 9.59
N GLY A 34 2.36 -1.62 8.89
CA GLY A 34 1.06 -0.97 8.75
C GLY A 34 1.03 0.24 7.82
N PHE A 35 2.09 0.53 7.07
CA PHE A 35 2.17 1.70 6.20
C PHE A 35 3.00 1.46 4.92
N LEU A 36 2.64 2.17 3.84
CA LEU A 36 3.41 2.23 2.60
C LEU A 36 4.76 2.94 2.77
N PRO A 37 5.81 2.60 2.00
CA PRO A 37 7.14 3.19 2.12
C PRO A 37 7.14 4.71 2.21
N LYS A 38 8.05 5.26 3.03
CA LYS A 38 8.17 6.72 3.19
C LYS A 38 8.34 7.48 1.86
N THR A 39 8.94 6.82 0.86
CA THR A 39 9.10 7.34 -0.51
C THR A 39 7.77 7.74 -1.15
N GLU A 40 6.67 7.11 -0.76
CA GLU A 40 5.32 7.41 -1.25
C GLU A 40 4.88 8.81 -0.82
N PHE A 41 5.12 9.16 0.44
CA PHE A 41 4.76 10.48 0.98
C PHE A 41 5.66 11.61 0.47
N PHE A 42 6.85 11.27 -0.04
CA PHE A 42 7.74 12.24 -0.71
C PHE A 42 7.56 12.25 -2.24
N GLY A 43 6.57 11.53 -2.79
CA GLY A 43 6.28 11.49 -4.22
C GLY A 43 7.32 10.79 -5.08
N LYS A 44 8.27 10.05 -4.46
CA LYS A 44 9.29 9.26 -5.18
C LYS A 44 8.72 7.96 -5.74
N THR A 45 7.66 7.45 -5.11
CA THR A 45 6.93 6.26 -5.55
C THR A 45 5.44 6.57 -5.67
N ARG A 46 4.72 5.73 -6.43
CA ARG A 46 3.27 5.83 -6.67
C ARG A 46 2.59 4.47 -6.48
N TYR A 47 2.94 3.77 -5.40
CA TYR A 47 2.38 2.47 -5.06
C TYR A 47 0.88 2.53 -4.78
N ALA A 48 0.39 3.56 -4.09
CA ALA A 48 -1.04 3.70 -3.79
C ALA A 48 -1.88 3.78 -5.08
N SER A 49 -1.44 4.56 -6.07
CA SER A 49 -2.10 4.66 -7.38
C SER A 49 -2.08 3.34 -8.15
N LYS A 50 -0.97 2.60 -8.09
CA LYS A 50 -0.89 1.28 -8.72
C LYS A 50 -1.83 0.27 -8.08
N ILE A 51 -1.94 0.29 -6.74
CA ILE A 51 -2.85 -0.57 -5.98
C ILE A 51 -4.31 -0.25 -6.35
N GLU A 52 -4.63 1.04 -6.48
CA GLU A 52 -5.95 1.48 -6.95
C GLU A 52 -6.27 0.94 -8.35
N GLU A 53 -5.34 1.10 -9.30
CA GLU A 53 -5.49 0.64 -10.68
C GLU A 53 -5.76 -0.87 -10.76
N ILE A 54 -4.92 -1.70 -10.13
CA ILE A 54 -5.08 -3.17 -10.16
C ILE A 54 -6.29 -3.65 -9.35
N SER A 55 -6.82 -2.82 -8.45
CA SER A 55 -8.06 -3.11 -7.73
C SER A 55 -9.32 -2.70 -8.50
N GLY A 56 -9.18 -2.08 -9.68
CA GLY A 56 -10.30 -1.52 -10.43
C GLY A 56 -10.99 -0.37 -9.69
N GLY A 57 -10.24 0.42 -8.91
CA GLY A 57 -10.78 1.53 -8.12
C GLY A 57 -11.47 1.13 -6.81
N LYS A 58 -11.49 -0.17 -6.46
CA LYS A 58 -12.07 -0.67 -5.20
C LYS A 58 -11.35 -0.10 -3.97
N PHE A 59 -10.03 0.08 -4.06
CA PHE A 59 -9.22 0.67 -3.00
C PHE A 59 -8.60 1.97 -3.50
N GLN A 60 -9.12 3.11 -3.05
CA GLN A 60 -8.68 4.41 -3.52
C GLN A 60 -7.27 4.74 -3.01
N ALA A 61 -6.44 5.36 -3.86
CA ALA A 61 -5.08 5.74 -3.47
C ALA A 61 -5.05 6.69 -2.27
N VAL A 62 -6.01 7.62 -2.20
CA VAL A 62 -6.14 8.55 -1.07
C VAL A 62 -6.35 7.83 0.25
N ASP A 63 -7.24 6.84 0.31
CA ASP A 63 -7.53 6.07 1.52
C ASP A 63 -6.28 5.29 1.98
N LEU A 64 -5.54 4.70 1.04
CA LEU A 64 -4.30 3.98 1.31
C LEU A 64 -3.24 4.89 1.92
N LEU A 65 -3.10 6.11 1.40
CA LEU A 65 -2.16 7.12 1.89
C LEU A 65 -2.57 7.62 3.28
N GLU A 66 -3.85 7.89 3.51
CA GLU A 66 -4.35 8.36 4.81
C GLU A 66 -4.13 7.32 5.91
N ILE A 67 -4.46 6.05 5.66
CA ILE A 67 -4.23 4.95 6.61
C ILE A 67 -2.74 4.79 6.87
N SER A 68 -1.92 4.80 5.81
CA SER A 68 -0.47 4.67 5.96
C SER A 68 0.12 5.84 6.75
N LYS A 69 -0.36 7.07 6.54
CA LYS A 69 0.08 8.27 7.26
C LYS A 69 -0.34 8.22 8.72
N LYS A 70 -1.58 7.81 9.01
CA LYS A 70 -2.08 7.62 10.38
C LYS A 70 -1.20 6.63 11.14
N ASN A 71 -0.94 5.46 10.54
CA ASN A 71 -0.14 4.41 11.15
C ASN A 71 1.33 4.80 11.33
N LEU A 72 1.90 5.57 10.38
CA LEU A 72 3.27 6.09 10.50
C LEU A 72 3.42 7.08 11.66
N LEU A 73 2.40 7.88 11.96
CA LEU A 73 2.43 8.88 13.04
C LEU A 73 2.10 8.29 14.41
N SER A 74 1.45 7.13 14.46
CA SER A 74 1.13 6.41 15.70
C SER A 74 2.19 5.38 16.12
N ALA A 75 3.21 5.15 15.29
CA ALA A 75 4.30 4.19 15.50
C ALA A 75 5.55 4.87 16.06
#